data_AF-A0A920NPT3-F1
#
_entry.id   AF-A0A920NPT3-F1
#
_cell.length_a   1.000
_cell.length_b   1.000
_cell.length_c   1.000
_cell.angle_alpha   90.00
_cell.angle_beta   90.00
_cell.angle_gamma   90.00
#
_symmetry.space_group_name_H-M   'P 1'
#
loop_
_entity.id
_entity.type
_entity.pdbx_description
1 polymer ?
#
loop_
_entity_poly.entity_id
_entity_poly.type
_entity_poly.pdbx_seq_one_letter_code
_entity_poly.pdbx_strand_id
1 'polypeptide(L)'
;MMFIYRNYWRKYGWNELRFIAVDQRNLGKKPTILILNQLHLFPCWANSVSNVDNRAQVKEGDTVLVWGSSSGVGSFGLQIAKEIGCNVIAPGGSTAKCKQASDLGADISLNHYKDDILGAVNDYTNGSGVDVVFEHSGASTWDVSIRFLVSMVGWLPVALPRGLKFLLIYVIYFSKNNPSRLNNGKRSSLDAVIELIKTDKIKP
;
A
#
# COMPACT_ATOMS: atom_id res chain seq x y z
N MET A 1 7.12 -33.32 15.84
CA MET A 1 7.76 -32.06 16.29
C MET A 1 8.89 -31.76 15.32
N MET A 2 8.74 -30.75 14.45
CA MET A 2 9.75 -30.41 13.43
C MET A 2 10.03 -28.91 13.53
N PHE A 3 11.28 -28.57 13.87
CA PHE A 3 11.74 -27.20 14.02
C PHE A 3 12.22 -26.67 12.67
N ILE A 4 11.72 -25.51 12.24
CA ILE A 4 12.34 -24.71 11.18
C ILE A 4 12.58 -23.31 11.76
N TYR A 5 13.83 -23.04 12.13
CA TYR A 5 14.27 -21.78 12.72
C TYR A 5 15.01 -20.94 11.66
N ARG A 6 14.66 -19.65 11.57
CA ARG A 6 15.37 -18.42 11.13
C ARG A 6 16.44 -18.43 10.01
N ASN A 7 17.20 -19.50 9.78
CA ASN A 7 18.30 -19.57 8.82
C ASN A 7 17.92 -20.10 7.43
N TYR A 8 16.82 -20.87 7.28
CA TYR A 8 16.36 -21.38 5.97
C TYR A 8 15.73 -20.30 5.07
N TRP A 9 15.09 -19.30 5.68
CA TRP A 9 14.43 -18.17 5.01
C TRP A 9 15.36 -17.39 4.07
N ARG A 10 16.62 -17.25 4.45
CA ARG A 10 17.59 -16.39 3.76
C ARG A 10 18.17 -17.01 2.48
N LYS A 11 18.00 -18.33 2.29
CA LYS A 11 18.63 -19.08 1.20
C LYS A 11 17.69 -19.44 0.05
N TYR A 12 16.39 -19.67 0.31
CA TYR A 12 15.47 -20.24 -0.69
C TYR A 12 14.16 -19.47 -0.90
N GLY A 13 13.89 -18.42 -0.11
CA GLY A 13 12.60 -17.72 -0.19
C GLY A 13 11.40 -18.61 0.17
N TRP A 14 10.19 -18.08 0.03
CA TRP A 14 8.95 -18.77 0.41
C TRP A 14 8.52 -19.85 -0.59
N ASN A 15 9.02 -19.83 -1.83
CA ASN A 15 8.42 -20.52 -2.96
C ASN A 15 8.85 -21.98 -3.15
N GLU A 16 9.81 -22.48 -2.36
CA GLU A 16 10.41 -23.82 -2.56
C GLU A 16 10.10 -24.83 -1.44
N LEU A 17 9.34 -24.44 -0.41
CA LEU A 17 9.02 -25.33 0.71
C LEU A 17 7.69 -26.05 0.49
N ARG A 18 7.71 -27.39 0.50
CA ARG A 18 6.50 -28.22 0.40
C ARG A 18 5.68 -28.26 1.71
N PHE A 19 6.31 -27.99 2.84
CA PHE A 19 5.68 -27.95 4.16
C PHE A 19 6.29 -26.84 5.02
N ILE A 20 5.46 -26.24 5.89
CA ILE A 20 5.89 -25.24 6.88
C ILE A 20 5.24 -25.55 8.23
N ALA A 21 6.03 -25.51 9.30
CA ALA A 21 5.53 -25.59 10.66
C ALA A 21 5.10 -24.18 11.11
N VAL A 22 3.87 -24.04 11.59
CA VAL A 22 3.33 -22.77 12.10
C VAL A 22 2.64 -22.98 13.44
N ASP A 23 2.63 -21.95 14.27
CA ASP A 23 1.84 -21.92 15.49
C ASP A 23 0.34 -21.98 15.14
N GLN A 24 -0.45 -22.78 15.87
CA GLN A 24 -1.88 -22.95 15.62
C GLN A 24 -2.64 -21.61 15.64
N ARG A 25 -2.17 -20.61 16.40
CA ARG A 25 -2.78 -19.27 16.47
C ARG A 25 -2.68 -18.51 15.15
N ASN A 26 -1.71 -18.86 14.30
CA ASN A 26 -1.52 -18.29 12.97
C ASN A 26 -2.35 -19.01 11.89
N LEU A 27 -3.11 -20.05 12.26
CA LEU A 27 -4.00 -20.74 11.34
C LEU A 27 -5.36 -20.04 11.25
N GLY A 28 -5.83 -19.90 10.02
CA GLY A 28 -7.17 -19.42 9.68
C GLY A 28 -7.85 -20.40 8.72
N LYS A 29 -9.18 -20.40 8.69
CA LYS A 29 -9.92 -21.13 7.66
C LYS A 29 -9.68 -20.45 6.31
N LYS A 30 -9.32 -21.23 5.29
CA LYS A 30 -9.22 -20.73 3.91
C LYS A 30 -10.59 -20.16 3.50
N PRO A 31 -10.67 -18.89 3.08
CA PRO A 31 -11.89 -18.34 2.49
C PRO A 31 -12.20 -19.08 1.18
N THR A 32 -13.44 -19.53 1.01
CA THR A 32 -13.88 -20.27 -0.20
C THR A 32 -13.88 -19.40 -1.45
N ILE A 33 -14.05 -18.08 -1.29
CA ILE A 33 -14.04 -17.09 -2.37
C ILE A 33 -12.67 -16.92 -3.05
N LEU A 34 -11.58 -17.40 -2.42
CA LEU A 34 -10.23 -17.22 -2.95
C LEU A 34 -9.65 -18.51 -3.50
N ILE A 35 -8.99 -18.41 -4.65
CA ILE A 35 -8.18 -19.52 -5.18
C ILE A 35 -6.86 -19.62 -4.41
N LEU A 36 -6.22 -20.79 -4.45
CA LEU A 36 -4.99 -21.05 -3.67
C LEU A 36 -3.89 -20.03 -3.97
N ASN A 37 -3.75 -19.63 -5.24
CA ASN A 37 -2.73 -18.67 -5.68
C ASN A 37 -2.95 -17.25 -5.14
N GLN A 38 -4.15 -16.89 -4.69
CA GLN A 38 -4.39 -15.55 -4.11
C GLN A 38 -4.11 -15.51 -2.60
N LEU A 39 -4.10 -16.66 -1.92
CA LEU A 39 -3.93 -16.71 -0.47
C LEU A 39 -2.55 -16.21 0.00
N HIS A 40 -1.53 -16.25 -0.86
CA HIS A 40 -0.21 -15.74 -0.47
C HIS A 40 -0.19 -14.20 -0.33
N LEU A 41 -1.19 -13.50 -0.89
CA LEU A 41 -1.31 -12.04 -0.80
C LEU A 41 -2.04 -11.57 0.46
N PHE A 42 -2.72 -12.48 1.17
CA PHE A 42 -3.54 -12.16 2.35
C PHE A 42 -2.82 -11.34 3.43
N PRO A 43 -1.57 -11.68 3.82
CA PRO A 43 -0.83 -10.88 4.78
C PRO A 43 -0.55 -9.46 4.27
N CYS A 44 -0.27 -9.31 2.97
CA CYS A 44 -0.04 -8.01 2.33
C CYS A 44 -1.31 -7.16 2.31
N TRP A 45 -2.47 -7.75 2.00
CA TRP A 45 -3.77 -7.08 1.99
C TRP A 45 -4.21 -6.63 3.38
N ALA A 46 -4.07 -7.49 4.39
CA ALA A 46 -4.37 -7.11 5.77
C ALA A 46 -3.47 -5.99 6.29
N ASN A 47 -2.22 -5.95 5.83
CA ASN A 47 -1.33 -4.84 6.09
C ASN A 47 -1.84 -3.55 5.42
N SER A 48 -2.31 -3.59 4.17
CA SER A 48 -2.89 -2.43 3.48
C SER A 48 -4.12 -1.88 4.22
N VAL A 49 -5.07 -2.72 4.65
CA VAL A 49 -6.22 -2.30 5.48
C VAL A 49 -5.75 -1.63 6.76
N SER A 50 -4.85 -2.28 7.50
CA SER A 50 -4.34 -1.71 8.76
C SER A 50 -3.67 -0.35 8.56
N ASN A 51 -3.01 -0.16 7.42
CA ASN A 51 -2.27 1.03 7.09
C ASN A 51 -3.20 2.19 6.70
N VAL A 52 -4.15 1.96 5.80
CA VAL A 52 -5.11 2.98 5.37
C VAL A 52 -6.02 3.40 6.52
N ASP A 53 -6.64 2.45 7.21
CA ASP A 53 -7.65 2.74 8.23
C ASP A 53 -7.05 3.24 9.54
N ASN A 54 -6.05 2.53 10.07
CA ASN A 54 -5.58 2.81 11.45
C ASN A 54 -4.42 3.79 11.51
N ARG A 55 -3.57 3.85 10.47
CA ARG A 55 -2.32 4.63 10.51
C ARG A 55 -2.43 5.94 9.73
N ALA A 56 -2.83 5.88 8.47
CA ALA A 56 -3.10 7.09 7.70
C ALA A 56 -4.42 7.73 8.13
N GLN A 57 -5.40 6.97 8.65
CA GLN A 57 -6.73 7.49 8.98
C GLN A 57 -7.30 8.30 7.81
N VAL A 58 -7.21 7.70 6.61
CA VAL A 58 -7.66 8.32 5.36
C VAL A 58 -9.15 8.61 5.47
N LYS A 59 -9.57 9.76 4.94
CA LYS A 59 -10.96 10.20 4.95
C LYS A 59 -11.47 10.36 3.53
N GLU A 60 -12.78 10.28 3.38
CA GLU A 60 -13.47 10.66 2.15
C GLU A 60 -13.01 12.06 1.71
N GLY A 61 -12.72 12.22 0.42
CA GLY A 61 -12.22 13.46 -0.18
C GLY A 61 -10.71 13.67 -0.08
N ASP A 62 -9.97 12.91 0.74
CA ASP A 62 -8.51 12.99 0.77
C ASP A 62 -7.92 12.63 -0.60
N THR A 63 -6.83 13.31 -0.98
CA THR A 63 -6.02 12.93 -2.14
C THR A 63 -4.89 12.01 -1.71
N VAL A 64 -4.87 10.80 -2.26
CA VAL A 64 -3.93 9.73 -1.91
C VAL A 64 -3.04 9.39 -3.10
N LEU A 65 -1.73 9.58 -2.95
CA LEU A 65 -0.73 9.10 -3.90
C LEU A 65 -0.32 7.67 -3.55
N VAL A 66 -0.55 6.71 -4.43
CA VAL A 66 -0.19 5.30 -4.23
C VAL A 66 0.95 4.90 -5.16
N TRP A 67 2.15 4.77 -4.61
CA TRP A 67 3.27 4.18 -5.32
C TRP A 67 3.11 2.66 -5.43
N GLY A 68 3.63 2.06 -6.49
CA GLY A 68 3.65 0.61 -6.63
C GLY A 68 2.26 -0.04 -6.65
N SER A 69 1.26 0.63 -7.23
CA SER A 69 -0.15 0.17 -7.30
C SER A 69 -0.35 -1.17 -8.02
N SER A 70 0.63 -1.66 -8.76
CA SER A 70 0.63 -3.02 -9.36
C SER A 70 1.13 -4.11 -8.41
N SER A 71 1.58 -3.78 -7.20
CA SER A 71 2.02 -4.76 -6.18
C SER A 71 0.84 -5.24 -5.35
N GLY A 72 0.97 -6.37 -4.65
CA GLY A 72 -0.10 -6.87 -3.77
C GLY A 72 -0.48 -5.91 -2.63
N VAL A 73 0.46 -5.09 -2.15
CA VAL A 73 0.19 -4.09 -1.10
C VAL A 73 -0.44 -2.85 -1.72
N GLY A 74 0.13 -2.34 -2.82
CA GLY A 74 -0.30 -1.11 -3.47
C GLY A 74 -1.66 -1.23 -4.17
N SER A 75 -1.93 -2.36 -4.85
CA SER A 75 -3.21 -2.58 -5.54
C SER A 75 -4.38 -2.61 -4.56
N PHE A 76 -4.17 -3.21 -3.39
CA PHE A 76 -5.18 -3.28 -2.34
C PHE A 76 -5.32 -1.93 -1.64
N GLY A 77 -4.22 -1.22 -1.39
CA GLY A 77 -4.24 0.14 -0.82
C GLY A 77 -5.01 1.14 -1.68
N LEU A 78 -4.81 1.09 -3.01
CA LEU A 78 -5.56 1.87 -3.99
C LEU A 78 -7.06 1.59 -3.88
N GLN A 79 -7.45 0.32 -3.93
CA GLN A 79 -8.87 -0.06 -3.91
C GLN A 79 -9.56 0.34 -2.59
N ILE A 80 -8.89 0.18 -1.44
CA ILE A 80 -9.43 0.67 -0.15
C ILE A 80 -9.61 2.19 -0.18
N ALA A 81 -8.62 2.95 -0.66
CA ALA A 81 -8.73 4.41 -0.73
C ALA A 81 -9.90 4.83 -1.63
N LYS A 82 -10.12 4.14 -2.76
CA LYS A 82 -11.30 4.38 -3.62
C LYS A 82 -12.60 4.02 -2.93
N GLU A 83 -12.67 2.90 -2.23
CA GLU A 83 -13.86 2.49 -1.46
C GLU A 83 -14.22 3.47 -0.33
N ILE A 84 -13.22 4.13 0.27
CA ILE A 84 -13.42 5.21 1.26
C ILE A 84 -13.96 6.50 0.62
N GLY A 85 -13.85 6.65 -0.70
CA GLY A 85 -14.24 7.87 -1.42
C GLY A 85 -13.09 8.88 -1.59
N CYS A 86 -11.85 8.40 -1.67
CA CYS A 86 -10.68 9.25 -1.90
C CYS A 86 -10.45 9.53 -3.39
N ASN A 87 -9.72 10.60 -3.65
CA ASN A 87 -9.08 10.85 -4.93
C ASN A 87 -7.73 10.11 -4.95
N VAL A 88 -7.47 9.25 -5.92
CA VAL A 88 -6.29 8.40 -5.95
C VAL A 88 -5.46 8.65 -7.19
N ILE A 89 -4.20 9.00 -6.96
CA ILE A 89 -3.16 9.15 -7.98
C ILE A 89 -2.23 7.95 -7.85
N ALA A 90 -2.05 7.18 -8.92
CA ALA A 90 -1.29 5.93 -8.88
C ALA A 90 -0.31 5.81 -10.06
N PRO A 91 0.91 6.36 -9.95
CA PRO A 91 1.90 6.28 -11.02
C PRO A 91 2.38 4.84 -11.27
N GLY A 92 2.53 4.47 -12.53
CA GLY A 92 3.02 3.18 -12.99
C GLY A 92 4.41 3.28 -13.62
N GLY A 93 5.15 2.17 -13.67
CA GLY A 93 6.45 2.11 -14.37
C GLY A 93 6.36 1.72 -15.85
N SER A 94 5.15 1.45 -16.35
CA SER A 94 4.88 1.09 -17.74
C SER A 94 3.41 1.36 -18.07
N THR A 95 3.08 1.47 -19.37
CA THR A 95 1.70 1.67 -19.83
C THR A 95 0.74 0.60 -19.30
N ALA A 96 1.19 -0.66 -19.25
CA ALA A 96 0.39 -1.76 -18.71
C ALA A 96 0.08 -1.58 -17.22
N LYS A 97 1.07 -1.13 -16.42
CA LYS A 97 0.88 -0.84 -14.99
C LYS A 97 -0.04 0.35 -14.77
N CYS A 98 0.06 1.38 -15.61
CA CYS A 98 -0.85 2.52 -15.52
C CYS A 98 -2.28 2.12 -15.84
N LYS A 99 -2.48 1.35 -16.92
CA LYS A 99 -3.80 0.81 -17.28
C LYS A 99 -4.38 -0.03 -16.12
N GLN A 100 -3.57 -0.90 -15.52
CA GLN A 100 -4.00 -1.69 -14.39
C GLN A 100 -4.46 -0.80 -13.22
N ALA A 101 -3.73 0.26 -12.89
CA ALA A 101 -4.12 1.17 -11.82
C ALA A 101 -5.44 1.89 -12.12
N SER A 102 -5.65 2.32 -13.37
CA SER A 102 -6.94 2.89 -13.82
C SER A 102 -8.08 1.89 -13.77
N ASP A 103 -7.85 0.62 -14.18
CA ASP A 103 -8.85 -0.45 -14.11
C ASP A 103 -9.26 -0.78 -12.65
N LEU A 104 -8.37 -0.51 -11.69
CA LEU A 104 -8.61 -0.61 -10.25
C LEU A 104 -9.26 0.66 -9.64
N GLY A 105 -9.45 1.71 -10.44
CA GLY A 105 -10.17 2.92 -10.05
C GLY A 105 -9.30 4.14 -9.74
N ALA A 106 -8.01 4.14 -10.07
CA ALA A 106 -7.20 5.36 -9.95
C ALA A 106 -7.75 6.48 -10.84
N ASP A 107 -7.87 7.69 -10.28
CA ASP A 107 -8.34 8.89 -11.01
C ASP A 107 -7.25 9.41 -11.96
N ILE A 108 -5.99 9.31 -11.55
CA ILE A 108 -4.83 9.60 -12.38
C ILE A 108 -3.84 8.44 -12.31
N SER A 109 -3.39 7.98 -13.49
CA SER A 109 -2.26 7.05 -13.59
C SER A 109 -1.32 7.44 -14.73
N LEU A 110 -0.08 7.74 -14.35
CA LEU A 110 0.96 8.26 -15.25
C LEU A 110 2.23 7.43 -15.13
N ASN A 111 3.01 7.40 -16.20
CA ASN A 111 4.28 6.71 -16.23
C ASN A 111 5.38 7.57 -15.59
N HIS A 112 5.82 7.22 -14.39
CA HIS A 112 6.81 8.02 -13.65
C HIS A 112 8.22 8.05 -14.27
N TYR A 113 8.48 7.28 -15.33
CA TYR A 113 9.73 7.38 -16.11
C TYR A 113 9.62 8.30 -17.32
N LYS A 114 8.40 8.65 -17.75
CA LYS A 114 8.15 9.39 -19.00
C LYS A 114 7.41 10.70 -18.79
N ASP A 115 6.55 10.74 -17.79
CA ASP A 115 5.59 11.81 -17.57
C ASP A 115 6.01 12.67 -16.36
N ASP A 116 5.61 13.94 -16.39
CA ASP A 116 5.78 14.85 -15.26
C ASP A 116 4.71 14.61 -14.19
N ILE A 117 5.04 13.75 -13.23
CA ILE A 117 4.15 13.42 -12.10
C ILE A 117 3.95 14.65 -11.20
N LEU A 118 4.98 15.50 -11.06
CA LEU A 118 4.90 16.69 -10.20
C LEU A 118 3.90 17.69 -10.76
N GLY A 119 4.03 18.03 -12.05
CA GLY A 119 3.09 18.88 -12.76
C GLY A 119 1.67 18.33 -12.72
N ALA A 120 1.47 17.06 -13.05
CA ALA A 120 0.14 16.46 -13.08
C ALA A 120 -0.57 16.47 -11.72
N VAL A 121 0.14 16.16 -10.63
CA VAL A 121 -0.44 16.24 -9.28
C VAL A 121 -0.72 17.69 -8.91
N ASN A 122 0.18 18.61 -9.23
CA ASN A 122 -0.03 20.03 -8.98
C ASN A 122 -1.29 20.53 -9.69
N ASP A 123 -1.48 20.19 -10.96
CA ASP A 123 -2.65 20.59 -11.74
C ASP A 123 -3.92 19.95 -11.20
N TYR A 124 -3.89 18.66 -10.87
CA TYR A 124 -5.05 17.96 -10.31
C TYR A 124 -5.47 18.48 -8.94
N THR A 125 -4.50 18.87 -8.12
CA THR A 125 -4.72 19.33 -6.74
C THR A 125 -4.81 20.86 -6.63
N ASN A 126 -4.75 21.58 -7.75
CA ASN A 126 -4.65 23.05 -7.81
C ASN A 126 -3.54 23.59 -6.89
N GLY A 127 -2.38 22.95 -6.91
CA GLY A 127 -1.20 23.29 -6.09
C GLY A 127 -1.30 22.92 -4.61
N SER A 128 -2.38 22.26 -4.18
CA SER A 128 -2.53 21.84 -2.78
C SER A 128 -1.63 20.65 -2.41
N GLY A 129 -1.13 19.90 -3.39
CA GLY A 129 -0.42 18.64 -3.12
C GLY A 129 -1.37 17.53 -2.67
N VAL A 130 -0.83 16.47 -2.08
CA VAL A 130 -1.61 15.30 -1.64
C VAL A 130 -1.71 15.23 -0.12
N ASP A 131 -2.84 14.75 0.39
CA ASP A 131 -3.07 14.59 1.84
C ASP A 131 -2.31 13.39 2.40
N VAL A 132 -2.18 12.33 1.58
CA VAL A 132 -1.55 11.07 1.95
C VAL A 132 -0.66 10.55 0.83
N VAL A 133 0.55 10.12 1.17
CA VAL A 133 1.37 9.27 0.30
C VAL A 133 1.42 7.88 0.89
N PHE A 134 0.97 6.89 0.12
CA PHE A 134 1.10 5.46 0.42
C PHE A 134 2.37 4.94 -0.25
N GLU A 135 3.48 4.94 0.51
CA GLU A 135 4.80 4.63 -0.03
C GLU A 135 5.41 3.32 0.51
N HIS A 136 5.83 2.46 -0.41
CA HIS A 136 6.54 1.21 -0.16
C HIS A 136 7.64 0.88 -1.20
N SER A 137 7.84 1.74 -2.21
CA SER A 137 8.83 1.53 -3.29
C SER A 137 10.26 1.87 -2.85
N GLY A 138 10.42 2.84 -1.94
CA GLY A 138 11.64 3.09 -1.20
C GLY A 138 12.43 4.30 -1.68
N ALA A 139 13.77 4.21 -1.61
CA ALA A 139 14.65 5.38 -1.75
C ALA A 139 14.49 6.13 -3.09
N SER A 140 14.20 5.42 -4.17
CA SER A 140 14.07 6.01 -5.52
C SER A 140 12.92 7.00 -5.68
N THR A 141 11.88 6.86 -4.88
CA THR A 141 10.62 7.62 -4.95
C THR A 141 10.43 8.54 -3.75
N TRP A 142 11.36 8.48 -2.79
CA TRP A 142 11.28 9.19 -1.53
C TRP A 142 11.32 10.70 -1.68
N ASP A 143 12.31 11.22 -2.40
CA ASP A 143 12.48 12.67 -2.58
C ASP A 143 11.29 13.30 -3.32
N VAL A 144 10.73 12.57 -4.27
CA VAL A 144 9.52 12.97 -5.00
C VAL A 144 8.31 12.93 -4.07
N SER A 145 8.18 11.90 -3.24
CA SER A 145 7.09 11.78 -2.25
C SER A 145 7.05 12.97 -1.28
N ILE A 146 8.21 13.43 -0.81
CA ILE A 146 8.30 14.61 0.08
C ILE A 146 7.81 15.88 -0.63
N ARG A 147 8.11 16.04 -1.92
CA ARG A 147 7.68 17.22 -2.69
C ARG A 147 6.16 17.31 -2.85
N PHE A 148 5.45 16.19 -2.85
CA PHE A 148 3.98 16.18 -2.92
C PHE A 148 3.29 16.57 -1.61
N LEU A 149 4.00 16.46 -0.49
CA LEU A 149 3.48 16.73 0.84
C LEU A 149 3.69 18.19 1.25
N VAL A 150 4.77 18.81 0.77
CA VAL A 150 5.05 20.22 1.02
C VAL A 150 4.41 21.00 -0.12
N SER A 151 3.37 21.78 0.18
CA SER A 151 2.83 22.79 -0.73
C SER A 151 3.99 23.56 -1.36
N MET A 152 4.24 23.35 -2.65
CA MET A 152 5.37 23.93 -3.36
C MET A 152 5.10 25.43 -3.61
N VAL A 153 5.23 26.22 -2.56
CA VAL A 153 5.50 27.66 -2.64
C VAL A 153 6.78 27.90 -1.86
N GLY A 154 7.90 27.89 -2.58
CA GLY A 154 9.25 28.31 -2.19
C GLY A 154 9.67 28.08 -0.74
N TRP A 155 10.48 27.05 -0.49
CA TRP A 155 11.57 26.98 0.53
C TRP A 155 11.49 27.90 1.76
N LEU A 156 10.33 27.98 2.41
CA LEU A 156 10.11 28.61 3.70
C LEU A 156 8.94 27.89 4.38
N PRO A 157 9.16 27.21 5.53
CA PRO A 157 8.09 26.53 6.23
C PRO A 157 7.26 27.57 6.98
N VAL A 158 6.29 28.19 6.31
CA VAL A 158 5.27 29.03 6.95
C VAL A 158 3.91 28.39 6.73
N ALA A 159 3.41 27.80 7.82
CA ALA A 159 2.06 27.26 8.01
C ALA A 159 1.60 26.14 7.05
N LEU A 160 1.67 24.88 7.50
CA LEU A 160 0.97 23.74 6.88
C LEU A 160 -0.54 23.89 7.18
N PRO A 161 -1.42 24.25 6.21
CA PRO A 161 -2.81 24.61 6.53
C PRO A 161 -3.74 23.40 6.70
N ARG A 162 -3.27 22.16 6.48
CA ARG A 162 -4.10 20.96 6.55
C ARG A 162 -3.27 19.84 7.17
N GLY A 163 -3.81 19.14 8.16
CA GLY A 163 -3.11 18.12 8.97
C GLY A 163 -2.57 16.96 8.15
N LEU A 164 -1.43 17.18 7.50
CA LEU A 164 -0.74 16.32 6.56
C LEU A 164 -0.42 14.95 7.18
N LYS A 165 -0.81 13.86 6.52
CA LYS A 165 -0.63 12.51 7.05
C LYS A 165 0.27 11.70 6.14
N PHE A 166 1.51 11.54 6.58
CA PHE A 166 2.48 10.73 5.87
C PHE A 166 2.42 9.27 6.31
N LEU A 167 2.15 8.34 5.38
CA LEU A 167 2.17 6.91 5.69
C LEU A 167 3.26 6.16 4.92
N LEU A 168 4.31 5.84 5.66
CA LEU A 168 5.43 5.05 5.20
C LEU A 168 5.25 3.56 5.52
N ILE A 169 5.24 2.72 4.49
CA ILE A 169 5.14 1.27 4.58
C ILE A 169 6.48 0.66 4.15
N TYR A 170 7.43 0.58 5.09
CA TYR A 170 8.66 -0.21 4.92
C TYR A 170 8.38 -1.70 5.17
N VAL A 171 8.09 -2.49 4.12
CA VAL A 171 7.92 -3.95 4.25
C VAL A 171 9.27 -4.69 4.34
N ILE A 172 10.41 -4.08 3.93
CA ILE A 172 11.67 -4.83 3.79
C ILE A 172 12.87 -4.29 4.60
N TYR A 173 12.93 -3.01 4.99
CA TYR A 173 14.19 -2.44 5.53
C TYR A 173 14.35 -2.48 7.08
N PHE A 174 13.28 -2.58 7.87
CA PHE A 174 13.35 -2.42 9.34
C PHE A 174 13.32 -3.71 10.16
N SER A 175 13.70 -4.86 9.58
CA SER A 175 13.95 -6.09 10.36
C SER A 175 15.11 -5.95 11.36
N LYS A 176 15.93 -4.89 11.32
CA LYS A 176 17.16 -4.81 12.12
C LYS A 176 17.12 -3.88 13.35
N ASN A 177 16.38 -2.77 13.35
CA ASN A 177 16.63 -1.71 14.35
C ASN A 177 15.44 -1.21 15.17
N ASN A 178 14.21 -1.71 14.98
CA ASN A 178 13.09 -1.41 15.90
C ASN A 178 11.90 -2.39 15.72
N PRO A 179 11.80 -3.47 16.50
CA PRO A 179 10.81 -4.53 16.30
C PRO A 179 9.37 -4.15 16.72
N SER A 180 9.13 -3.01 17.37
CA SER A 180 7.85 -2.67 18.01
C SER A 180 6.86 -1.86 17.16
N ARG A 181 7.23 -1.42 15.94
CA ARG A 181 6.38 -0.51 15.12
C ARG A 181 5.83 -1.11 13.82
N LEU A 182 6.17 -2.37 13.51
CA LEU A 182 5.68 -3.07 12.31
C LEU A 182 4.87 -4.31 12.74
N ASN A 183 3.60 -4.11 13.06
CA ASN A 183 2.70 -5.25 13.26
C ASN A 183 2.12 -5.66 11.89
N ASN A 184 2.16 -6.96 11.56
CA ASN A 184 1.77 -7.59 10.30
C ASN A 184 0.24 -7.57 10.03
N GLY A 185 -0.43 -6.47 10.37
CA GLY A 185 -1.88 -6.39 10.45
C GLY A 185 -2.44 -7.14 11.67
N LYS A 186 -3.57 -6.68 12.19
CA LYS A 186 -4.35 -7.44 13.19
C LYS A 186 -5.16 -8.53 12.50
N ARG A 187 -5.54 -9.59 13.22
CA ARG A 187 -6.47 -10.62 12.71
C ARG A 187 -7.78 -10.01 12.19
N SER A 188 -8.30 -8.98 12.86
CA SER A 188 -9.47 -8.22 12.43
C SER A 188 -9.32 -7.59 11.04
N SER A 189 -8.10 -7.22 10.63
CA SER A 189 -7.84 -6.70 9.28
C SER A 189 -7.91 -7.80 8.22
N LEU A 190 -7.60 -9.06 8.56
CA LEU A 190 -7.82 -10.18 7.64
C LEU A 190 -9.31 -10.41 7.44
N ASP A 191 -10.11 -10.32 8.50
CA ASP A 191 -11.56 -10.45 8.40
C ASP A 191 -12.18 -9.33 7.55
N ALA A 192 -11.68 -8.09 7.70
CA ALA A 192 -12.07 -6.95 6.86
C ALA A 192 -11.73 -7.17 5.39
N VAL A 193 -10.54 -7.70 5.06
CA VAL A 193 -10.17 -8.07 3.68
C VAL A 193 -11.16 -9.07 3.10
N ILE A 194 -11.50 -10.13 3.86
CA ILE A 194 -12.48 -11.14 3.41
C ILE A 194 -13.81 -10.48 3.09
N GLU A 195 -14.27 -9.57 3.94
CA GLU A 195 -15.56 -8.91 3.79
C GLU A 195 -15.61 -7.98 2.58
N LEU A 196 -14.54 -7.21 2.36
CA LEU A 196 -14.41 -6.33 1.18
C LEU A 196 -14.43 -7.13 -0.13
N ILE A 197 -13.81 -8.32 -0.14
CA ILE A 197 -13.84 -9.21 -1.32
C ILE A 197 -15.21 -9.85 -1.48
N LYS A 198 -15.85 -10.30 -0.40
CA LYS A 198 -17.21 -10.90 -0.46
C LYS A 198 -18.28 -9.94 -0.95
N THR A 199 -18.12 -8.66 -0.68
CA THR A 199 -19.06 -7.60 -1.06
C THR A 199 -18.73 -6.98 -2.41
N ASP A 200 -17.81 -7.57 -3.18
CA ASP A 200 -17.31 -7.08 -4.48
C ASP A 200 -16.77 -5.64 -4.47
N LYS A 201 -16.46 -5.10 -3.28
CA LYS A 201 -15.85 -3.78 -3.10
C LYS A 201 -14.37 -3.77 -3.52
N ILE A 202 -13.70 -4.92 -3.42
CA ILE A 202 -12.29 -5.07 -3.80
C ILE A 202 -12.08 -6.34 -4.61
N LYS A 203 -11.29 -6.21 -5.69
CA LYS A 203 -10.88 -7.29 -6.58
C LYS A 203 -9.56 -7.93 -6.10
N PRO A 204 -9.53 -9.26 -5.88
CA PRO A 204 -8.33 -10.00 -5.46
C PRO A 204 -7.35 -10.33 -6.59
#